data_AF-A0A7V6R5A5-F1
#
_entry.id   AF-A0A7V6R5A5-F1
#
_cell.length_a   1.000
_cell.length_b   1.000
_cell.length_c   1.000
_cell.angle_alpha   90.00
_cell.angle_beta   90.00
_cell.angle_gamma   90.00
#
_symmetry.space_group_name_H-M   'P 1'
#
loop_
_entity.id
_entity.type
_entity.pdbx_description
1 polymer ?
#
loop_
_entity_poly.entity_id
_entity_poly.type
_entity_poly.pdbx_seq_one_letter_code
_entity_poly.pdbx_strand_id
1 'polypeptide(L)'
;MAWINPKIDWITNPVKPRSNDFNRIEGNILSLKQEIEAKKGLLVDAINTKQELVTIESSYQEMADAINIINQNPRMASGTAAFSLVEPISGEGTAARAEKARFIVSGLPFRPGRIFARCRLNVRIDNSTFPDPPYSSENWVDYRFGVVNNVLTTPTAAGSYFVVSGGMGFISISTAGISIDVSIQDDGFILTVTATQPNTIRQLQPRSNPSENIQYWYAYEEEG
;
A
#
# COMPACT_ATOMS: atom_id res chain seq x y z
N MET A 1 -51.58 1.10 -43.22
CA MET A 1 -50.38 0.34 -43.64
C MET A 1 -49.28 0.59 -42.62
N ALA A 2 -48.64 -0.47 -42.13
CA ALA A 2 -47.48 -0.34 -41.24
C ALA A 2 -46.24 0.06 -42.07
N TRP A 3 -45.38 0.91 -41.51
CA TRP A 3 -44.12 1.33 -42.12
C TRP A 3 -43.11 0.18 -41.99
N ILE A 4 -42.95 -0.62 -43.04
CA ILE A 4 -42.09 -1.82 -43.02
C ILE A 4 -40.67 -1.46 -43.48
N ASN A 5 -40.53 -0.49 -44.40
CA ASN A 5 -39.24 0.02 -44.87
C ASN A 5 -39.26 1.55 -44.98
N PRO A 6 -38.96 2.28 -43.88
CA PRO A 6 -39.30 3.69 -43.77
C PRO A 6 -38.74 4.59 -44.86
N LYS A 7 -37.55 4.25 -45.38
CA LYS A 7 -36.86 5.01 -46.42
C LYS A 7 -37.48 4.84 -47.81
N ILE A 8 -37.95 3.63 -48.15
CA ILE A 8 -38.57 3.32 -49.45
C ILE A 8 -40.04 3.77 -49.45
N ASP A 9 -40.74 3.56 -48.32
CA ASP A 9 -42.14 3.97 -48.13
C ASP A 9 -42.32 5.49 -48.22
N TRP A 10 -41.35 6.28 -47.70
CA TRP A 10 -41.35 7.74 -47.80
C TRP A 10 -41.22 8.27 -49.24
N ILE A 11 -40.39 7.61 -50.06
CA ILE A 11 -40.13 8.02 -51.45
C ILE A 11 -41.31 7.65 -52.35
N THR A 12 -41.93 6.49 -52.11
CA THR A 12 -42.94 5.91 -53.01
C THR A 12 -44.37 6.31 -52.66
N ASN A 13 -44.65 6.71 -51.42
CA ASN A 13 -45.96 7.22 -51.01
C ASN A 13 -45.80 8.32 -49.93
N PRO A 14 -45.43 9.56 -50.33
CA PRO A 14 -45.15 10.63 -49.39
C PRO A 14 -46.45 11.07 -48.69
N VAL A 15 -46.71 10.47 -47.52
CA VAL A 15 -47.74 10.94 -46.60
C VAL A 15 -47.12 12.05 -45.76
N LYS A 16 -47.69 13.26 -45.81
CA LYS A 16 -47.25 14.36 -44.95
C LYS A 16 -47.29 13.91 -43.48
N PRO A 17 -46.26 14.24 -42.68
CA PRO A 17 -46.26 13.93 -41.25
C PRO A 17 -47.51 14.48 -40.60
N ARG A 18 -48.16 13.65 -39.79
CA ARG A 18 -49.36 14.04 -39.03
C ARG A 18 -48.94 14.50 -37.65
N SER A 19 -49.82 15.20 -36.94
CA SER A 19 -49.56 15.65 -35.56
C SER A 19 -49.10 14.51 -34.65
N ASN A 20 -49.62 13.29 -34.84
CA ASN A 20 -49.20 12.13 -34.05
C ASN A 20 -47.73 11.72 -34.29
N ASP A 21 -47.19 11.95 -35.49
CA ASP A 21 -45.79 11.64 -35.80
C ASP A 21 -44.86 12.63 -35.07
N PHE A 22 -45.23 13.91 -35.06
CA PHE A 22 -44.51 14.95 -34.30
C PHE A 22 -44.56 14.69 -32.80
N ASN A 23 -45.74 14.37 -32.25
CA ASN A 23 -45.89 14.03 -30.82
C ASN A 23 -45.00 12.85 -30.40
N ARG A 24 -44.86 11.83 -31.27
CA ARG A 24 -43.97 10.69 -31.02
C ARG A 24 -42.50 11.11 -31.05
N ILE A 25 -42.10 11.96 -32.00
CA ILE A 25 -40.73 12.48 -32.08
C ILE A 25 -40.41 13.32 -30.84
N GLU A 26 -41.29 14.22 -30.44
CA GLU A 26 -41.12 15.05 -29.24
C GLU A 26 -41.03 14.20 -27.97
N GLY A 27 -41.90 13.20 -27.82
CA GLY A 27 -41.85 12.25 -26.70
C GLY A 27 -40.54 11.46 -26.67
N ASN A 28 -40.08 10.97 -27.83
CA ASN A 28 -38.80 10.27 -27.93
C ASN A 28 -37.61 11.20 -27.59
N ILE A 29 -37.62 12.44 -28.07
CA ILE A 29 -36.59 13.44 -27.76
C ILE A 29 -36.56 13.74 -26.26
N LEU A 30 -37.73 13.89 -25.62
CA LEU A 30 -37.83 14.11 -24.19
C LEU A 30 -37.27 12.92 -23.39
N SER A 31 -37.65 11.70 -23.77
CA SER A 31 -37.14 10.47 -23.15
C SER A 31 -35.61 10.38 -23.26
N LEU A 32 -35.05 10.65 -24.44
CA LEU A 32 -33.61 10.63 -24.66
C LEU A 32 -32.87 11.68 -23.83
N LYS A 33 -33.42 12.90 -23.73
CA LYS A 33 -32.82 13.95 -22.88
C LYS A 33 -32.79 13.54 -21.41
N GLN A 34 -33.89 12.98 -20.90
CA GLN A 34 -33.95 12.51 -19.52
C GLN A 34 -32.95 11.39 -19.25
N GLU A 35 -32.83 10.42 -20.16
CA GLU A 35 -31.84 9.34 -20.04
C GLU A 35 -30.40 9.86 -20.08
N ILE A 36 -30.10 10.84 -20.93
CA ILE A 36 -28.76 11.43 -21.05
C ILE A 36 -28.38 12.15 -19.76
N GLU A 37 -29.26 12.98 -19.21
CA GLU A 37 -29.01 13.69 -17.94
C GLU A 37 -28.85 12.72 -16.76
N ALA A 38 -29.68 11.67 -16.69
CA ALA A 38 -29.55 10.66 -15.66
C ALA A 38 -28.20 9.91 -15.75
N LYS A 39 -27.78 9.51 -16.96
CA LYS A 39 -26.49 8.84 -17.18
C LYS A 39 -25.32 9.77 -16.90
N LYS A 40 -25.41 11.06 -17.25
CA LYS A 40 -24.40 12.07 -16.94
C LYS A 40 -24.23 12.25 -15.43
N GLY A 41 -25.34 12.28 -14.67
CA GLY A 41 -25.30 12.31 -13.20
C GLY A 41 -24.53 11.15 -12.61
N LEU A 42 -24.80 9.91 -13.06
CA LEU A 42 -24.07 8.73 -12.61
C LEU A 42 -22.56 8.81 -12.89
N LEU A 43 -22.16 9.39 -14.03
CA LEU A 43 -20.74 9.58 -14.38
C LEU A 43 -20.08 10.62 -13.46
N VAL A 44 -20.76 11.75 -13.21
CA VAL A 44 -20.29 12.79 -12.27
C VAL A 44 -20.09 12.21 -10.88
N ASP A 45 -21.06 11.45 -10.38
CA ASP A 45 -20.97 10.78 -9.06
C ASP A 45 -19.80 9.79 -9.01
N ALA A 46 -19.60 9.01 -10.07
CA ALA A 46 -18.49 8.05 -10.15
C ALA A 46 -17.12 8.74 -10.16
N ILE A 47 -16.96 9.83 -10.93
CA ILE A 47 -15.73 10.63 -10.95
C ILE A 47 -15.48 11.25 -9.57
N ASN A 48 -16.51 11.86 -8.98
CA ASN A 48 -16.41 12.53 -7.69
C ASN A 48 -16.20 11.58 -6.50
N THR A 49 -16.55 10.30 -6.64
CA THR A 49 -16.17 9.25 -5.67
C THR A 49 -14.66 9.10 -5.55
N LYS A 50 -13.92 9.38 -6.62
CA LYS A 50 -12.44 9.40 -6.61
C LYS A 50 -11.91 10.76 -6.18
N GLN A 51 -12.44 11.84 -6.78
CA GLN A 51 -12.04 13.21 -6.46
C GLN A 51 -13.09 14.20 -6.99
N GLU A 52 -13.48 15.19 -6.18
CA GLU A 52 -14.48 16.22 -6.51
C GLU A 52 -13.98 17.19 -7.61
N LEU A 53 -14.01 16.74 -8.86
CA LEU A 53 -13.41 17.45 -10.01
C LEU A 53 -14.45 17.99 -10.99
N VAL A 54 -15.67 17.46 -11.00
CA VAL A 54 -16.68 17.78 -12.00
C VAL A 54 -18.06 18.00 -11.39
N THR A 55 -18.95 18.63 -12.15
CA THR A 55 -20.35 18.82 -11.77
C THR A 55 -21.26 18.38 -12.90
N ILE A 56 -22.58 18.36 -12.66
CA ILE A 56 -23.55 18.06 -13.71
C ILE A 56 -23.49 19.06 -14.89
N GLU A 57 -22.96 20.26 -14.67
CA GLU A 57 -22.78 21.27 -15.72
C GLU A 57 -21.51 21.05 -16.54
N SER A 58 -20.57 20.23 -16.06
CA SER A 58 -19.33 19.95 -16.78
C SER A 58 -19.60 19.30 -18.14
N SER A 59 -18.83 19.70 -19.14
CA SER A 59 -18.81 19.09 -20.46
C SER A 59 -18.20 17.68 -20.43
N TYR A 60 -18.47 16.88 -21.46
CA TYR A 60 -17.83 15.56 -21.62
C TYR A 60 -16.30 15.66 -21.74
N GLN A 61 -15.78 16.76 -22.29
CA GLN A 61 -14.34 16.99 -22.35
C GLN A 61 -13.76 17.22 -20.96
N GLU A 62 -14.38 18.09 -20.14
CA GLU A 62 -13.94 18.32 -18.76
C GLU A 62 -14.02 17.05 -17.90
N MET A 63 -15.03 16.20 -18.13
CA MET A 63 -15.11 14.87 -17.50
C MET A 63 -13.98 13.94 -17.96
N ALA A 64 -13.64 13.93 -19.25
CA ALA A 64 -12.51 13.14 -19.75
C ALA A 64 -11.16 13.64 -19.20
N ASP A 65 -10.99 14.95 -19.10
CA ASP A 65 -9.79 15.56 -18.52
C ASP A 65 -9.68 15.25 -17.02
N ALA A 66 -10.79 15.27 -16.28
CA ALA A 66 -10.84 14.84 -14.88
C ALA A 66 -10.44 13.38 -14.71
N ILE A 67 -10.90 12.48 -15.59
CA ILE A 67 -10.46 11.07 -15.60
C ILE A 67 -8.95 10.98 -15.83
N ASN A 68 -8.40 11.76 -16.77
CA ASN A 68 -6.95 11.78 -17.01
C ASN A 68 -6.17 12.28 -15.78
N ILE A 69 -6.68 13.29 -15.08
CA ILE A 69 -6.08 13.80 -13.82
C ILE A 69 -6.09 12.73 -12.73
N ILE A 70 -7.20 12.02 -12.57
CA ILE A 70 -7.32 10.90 -11.61
C ILE A 70 -6.29 9.81 -11.93
N ASN A 71 -6.14 9.46 -13.21
CA ASN A 71 -5.19 8.43 -13.63
C ASN A 71 -3.72 8.85 -13.45
N GLN A 72 -3.42 10.16 -13.45
CA GLN A 72 -2.06 10.66 -13.23
C GLN A 72 -1.68 10.80 -11.74
N ASN A 73 -2.65 10.88 -10.84
CA ASN A 73 -2.43 11.03 -9.42
C ASN A 73 -2.81 9.75 -8.68
N PRO A 74 -1.93 8.73 -8.64
CA PRO A 74 -2.20 7.51 -7.89
C PRO A 74 -2.52 7.89 -6.45
N ARG A 75 -3.64 7.38 -5.93
CA ARG A 75 -4.07 7.71 -4.57
C ARG A 75 -2.96 7.30 -3.59
N MET A 76 -2.74 8.14 -2.59
CA MET A 76 -1.72 7.91 -1.59
C MET A 76 -2.35 7.88 -0.20
N ALA A 77 -1.87 6.96 0.63
CA ALA A 77 -2.13 6.92 2.04
C ALA A 77 -0.81 6.85 2.79
N SER A 78 -0.78 7.42 4.00
CA SER A 78 0.38 7.36 4.87
C SER A 78 -0.04 7.14 6.31
N GLY A 79 0.85 6.57 7.10
CA GLY A 79 0.58 6.38 8.51
C GLY A 79 1.75 5.79 9.26
N THR A 80 1.43 5.27 10.44
CA THR A 80 2.38 4.60 11.31
C THR A 80 1.93 3.18 11.61
N ALA A 81 2.88 2.27 11.79
CA ALA A 81 2.62 0.92 12.25
C ALA A 81 3.71 0.48 13.22
N ALA A 82 3.42 -0.55 14.02
CA ALA A 82 4.40 -1.17 14.91
C ALA A 82 4.68 -2.61 14.48
N PHE A 83 5.92 -3.05 14.61
CA PHE A 83 6.26 -4.45 14.39
C PHE A 83 5.68 -5.33 15.49
N SER A 84 5.07 -6.42 15.07
CA SER A 84 4.70 -7.57 15.89
C SER A 84 5.67 -8.72 15.60
N LEU A 85 6.18 -9.38 16.64
CA LEU A 85 7.03 -10.56 16.46
C LEU A 85 6.20 -11.74 15.97
N VAL A 86 6.74 -12.50 15.02
CA VAL A 86 6.13 -13.73 14.51
C VAL A 86 6.77 -14.91 15.22
N GLU A 87 5.96 -15.71 15.92
CA GLU A 87 6.45 -16.85 16.73
C GLU A 87 7.49 -16.41 17.79
N PRO A 88 7.11 -15.53 18.73
CA PRO A 88 8.04 -15.02 19.72
C PRO A 88 8.56 -16.13 20.64
N ILE A 89 9.87 -16.11 20.84
CA ILE A 89 10.60 -16.87 21.84
C ILE A 89 10.74 -15.97 23.06
N SER A 90 10.15 -16.35 24.19
CA SER A 90 10.29 -15.67 25.47
C SER A 90 10.94 -16.59 26.50
N GLY A 91 12.11 -16.20 27.01
CA GLY A 91 12.70 -16.80 28.21
C GLY A 91 12.28 -16.01 29.46
N GLU A 92 12.22 -16.68 30.61
CA GLU A 92 11.92 -16.05 31.89
C GLU A 92 12.88 -14.87 32.15
N GLY A 93 12.35 -13.66 32.33
CA GLY A 93 13.13 -12.44 32.54
C GLY A 93 13.83 -11.83 31.30
N THR A 94 13.60 -12.35 30.09
CA THR A 94 14.16 -11.81 28.84
C THR A 94 13.10 -11.16 27.96
N ALA A 95 13.48 -10.12 27.22
CA ALA A 95 12.59 -9.53 26.23
C ALA A 95 12.26 -10.54 25.12
N ALA A 96 11.01 -10.54 24.65
CA ALA A 96 10.58 -11.42 23.58
C ALA A 96 11.37 -11.15 22.29
N ARG A 97 11.80 -12.22 21.61
CA ARG A 97 12.59 -12.17 20.37
C ARG A 97 12.06 -13.16 19.37
N ALA A 98 12.27 -12.93 18.08
CA ALA A 98 11.91 -13.90 17.05
C ALA A 98 12.79 -13.79 15.82
N GLU A 99 12.80 -14.80 14.96
CA GLU A 99 13.50 -14.70 13.67
C GLU A 99 12.81 -13.73 12.70
N LYS A 100 11.51 -13.49 12.92
CA LYS A 100 10.66 -12.72 12.03
C LYS A 100 9.84 -11.68 12.79
N ALA A 101 9.63 -10.54 12.16
CA ALA A 101 8.74 -9.49 12.65
C ALA A 101 7.90 -8.97 11.49
N ARG A 102 6.63 -8.63 11.73
CA ARG A 102 5.77 -8.06 10.69
C ARG A 102 4.93 -6.91 11.22
N PHE A 103 4.59 -5.98 10.35
CA PHE A 103 3.49 -5.06 10.60
C PHE A 103 2.46 -5.18 9.48
N ILE A 104 1.20 -4.87 9.83
CA ILE A 104 0.04 -5.04 8.96
C ILE A 104 -0.61 -3.66 8.80
N VAL A 105 -0.92 -3.30 7.57
CA VAL A 105 -1.74 -2.14 7.21
C VAL A 105 -2.95 -2.66 6.46
N SER A 106 -4.15 -2.26 6.87
CA SER A 106 -5.43 -2.69 6.31
C SER A 106 -6.43 -1.53 6.30
N GLY A 107 -7.56 -1.68 5.61
CA GLY A 107 -8.59 -0.64 5.52
C GLY A 107 -8.20 0.56 4.64
N LEU A 108 -7.20 0.40 3.77
CA LEU A 108 -6.92 1.38 2.72
C LEU A 108 -8.06 1.36 1.70
N PRO A 109 -8.47 2.53 1.18
CA PRO A 109 -9.58 2.61 0.23
C PRO A 109 -9.16 2.22 -1.20
N PHE A 110 -7.99 1.60 -1.35
CA PHE A 110 -7.38 1.15 -2.61
C PHE A 110 -6.39 0.02 -2.34
N ARG A 111 -6.11 -0.77 -3.38
CA ARG A 111 -5.06 -1.79 -3.39
C ARG A 111 -3.69 -1.13 -3.63
N PRO A 112 -2.70 -1.29 -2.74
CA PRO A 112 -1.38 -0.68 -2.93
C PRO A 112 -0.56 -1.35 -4.04
N GLY A 113 0.07 -0.57 -4.92
CA GLY A 113 1.06 -1.07 -5.89
C GLY A 113 2.50 -0.80 -5.44
N ARG A 114 2.74 0.32 -4.75
CA ARG A 114 4.08 0.74 -4.29
C ARG A 114 4.05 1.13 -2.82
N ILE A 115 4.98 0.56 -2.06
CA ILE A 115 5.15 0.87 -0.64
C ILE A 115 6.51 1.49 -0.39
N PHE A 116 6.50 2.56 0.39
CA PHE A 116 7.68 3.16 0.99
C PHE A 116 7.54 3.09 2.49
N ALA A 117 8.53 2.53 3.18
CA ALA A 117 8.52 2.47 4.63
C ALA A 117 9.90 2.84 5.18
N ARG A 118 9.92 3.66 6.24
CA ARG A 118 11.11 3.89 7.03
C ARG A 118 10.99 3.05 8.30
N CYS A 119 11.92 2.12 8.44
CA CYS A 119 11.83 1.12 9.47
C CYS A 119 13.05 1.08 10.40
N ARG A 120 12.80 0.61 11.61
CA ARG A 120 13.77 0.44 12.70
C ARG A 120 13.40 -0.77 13.55
N LEU A 121 14.38 -1.62 13.81
CA LEU A 121 14.27 -2.79 14.71
C LEU A 121 15.66 -3.18 15.22
N ASN A 122 15.73 -3.88 16.35
CA ASN A 122 17.01 -4.41 16.82
C ASN A 122 17.26 -5.78 16.19
N VAL A 123 18.46 -6.00 15.68
CA VAL A 123 18.93 -7.30 15.18
C VAL A 123 20.08 -7.77 16.06
N ARG A 124 20.02 -9.01 16.54
CA ARG A 124 21.09 -9.60 17.33
C ARG A 124 22.27 -9.91 16.43
N ILE A 125 23.48 -9.58 16.87
CA ILE A 125 24.70 -9.73 16.07
C ILE A 125 25.71 -10.71 16.67
N ASP A 126 25.71 -10.85 18.00
CA ASP A 126 26.55 -11.82 18.71
C ASP A 126 26.19 -11.86 20.21
N ASN A 127 26.96 -12.62 20.98
CA ASN A 127 27.05 -12.57 22.43
C ASN A 127 28.47 -12.21 22.86
N SER A 128 28.62 -11.31 23.82
CA SER A 128 29.88 -11.13 24.52
C SER A 128 29.92 -12.16 25.65
N THR A 129 30.96 -12.99 25.65
CA THR A 129 31.31 -13.83 26.80
C THR A 129 32.35 -13.09 27.63
N PHE A 130 32.15 -13.07 28.95
CA PHE A 130 33.13 -12.51 29.88
C PHE A 130 33.92 -13.66 30.54
N PRO A 131 35.16 -13.40 31.03
CA PRO A 131 36.03 -14.44 31.58
C PRO A 131 35.44 -15.17 32.79
N ASP A 132 34.61 -14.48 33.57
CA ASP A 132 33.94 -15.03 34.75
C ASP A 132 32.47 -15.36 34.42
N PRO A 133 32.07 -16.64 34.46
CA PRO A 133 30.66 -16.99 34.45
C PRO A 133 29.95 -16.36 35.67
N PRO A 134 28.69 -15.92 35.56
CA PRO A 134 27.75 -16.15 34.46
C PRO A 134 27.59 -14.95 33.51
N TYR A 135 28.57 -14.04 33.46
CA TYR A 135 28.40 -12.80 32.70
C TYR A 135 28.49 -13.08 31.20
N SER A 136 27.35 -12.96 30.50
CA SER A 136 27.29 -12.85 29.04
C SER A 136 26.28 -11.76 28.69
N SER A 137 26.58 -10.96 27.68
CA SER A 137 25.68 -9.90 27.21
C SER A 137 25.31 -10.13 25.76
N GLU A 138 24.01 -10.01 25.46
CA GLU A 138 23.52 -10.07 24.09
C GLU A 138 23.90 -8.78 23.37
N ASN A 139 24.53 -8.89 22.19
CA ASN A 139 24.90 -7.75 21.38
C ASN A 139 23.87 -7.55 20.29
N TRP A 140 23.35 -6.33 20.22
CA TRP A 140 22.30 -5.93 19.29
C TRP A 140 22.75 -4.69 18.52
N VAL A 141 22.35 -4.61 17.26
CA VAL A 141 22.48 -3.39 16.47
C VAL A 141 21.12 -2.76 16.24
N ASP A 142 21.08 -1.43 16.35
CA ASP A 142 19.93 -0.63 15.93
C ASP A 142 19.86 -0.61 14.40
N TYR A 143 19.00 -1.45 13.84
CA TYR A 143 18.94 -1.65 12.40
C TYR A 143 17.91 -0.72 11.77
N ARG A 144 18.40 0.26 11.01
CA ARG A 144 17.57 1.23 10.27
C ARG A 144 17.59 0.91 8.79
N PHE A 145 16.42 0.81 8.19
CA PHE A 145 16.27 0.45 6.78
C PHE A 145 15.08 1.15 6.14
N GLY A 146 15.14 1.25 4.81
CA GLY A 146 14.03 1.67 3.99
C GLY A 146 13.46 0.49 3.21
N VAL A 147 12.15 0.48 3.03
CA VAL A 147 11.51 -0.20 1.90
C VAL A 147 11.17 0.88 0.90
N VAL A 148 11.59 0.70 -0.35
CA VAL A 148 11.37 1.63 -1.46
C VAL A 148 10.87 0.80 -2.62
N ASN A 149 9.65 1.08 -3.07
CA ASN A 149 8.97 0.30 -4.10
C ASN A 149 9.01 -1.21 -3.81
N ASN A 150 8.64 -1.58 -2.59
CA ASN A 150 8.59 -2.97 -2.13
C ASN A 150 9.98 -3.67 -2.04
N VAL A 151 11.08 -2.92 -2.23
CA VAL A 151 12.45 -3.43 -2.18
C VAL A 151 13.20 -2.84 -0.99
N LEU A 152 14.04 -3.65 -0.35
CA LEU A 152 14.87 -3.25 0.78
C LEU A 152 16.09 -2.43 0.33
N THR A 153 16.32 -1.26 0.93
CA THR A 153 17.48 -0.40 0.60
C THR A 153 18.72 -0.66 1.45
N THR A 154 18.58 -1.37 2.58
CA THR A 154 19.68 -1.66 3.52
C THR A 154 19.62 -3.11 3.97
N PRO A 155 20.15 -4.07 3.19
CA PRO A 155 20.06 -5.51 3.49
C PRO A 155 21.03 -6.01 4.55
N THR A 156 22.12 -5.26 4.82
CA THR A 156 23.02 -5.54 5.95
C THR A 156 23.41 -4.26 6.70
N ALA A 157 23.79 -4.40 7.97
CA ALA A 157 24.39 -3.35 8.80
C ALA A 157 25.42 -3.96 9.76
N ALA A 158 26.56 -3.29 9.95
CA ALA A 158 27.58 -3.74 10.88
C ALA A 158 27.42 -3.08 12.26
N GLY A 159 27.71 -3.83 13.32
CA GLY A 159 27.78 -3.35 14.69
C GLY A 159 29.10 -3.75 15.34
N SER A 160 29.71 -2.80 16.05
CA SER A 160 30.90 -3.07 16.87
C SER A 160 30.50 -3.39 18.30
N TYR A 161 31.17 -4.33 18.93
CA TYR A 161 30.94 -4.73 20.31
C TYR A 161 32.25 -5.08 20.98
N PHE A 162 32.25 -5.05 22.31
CA PHE A 162 33.44 -5.30 23.10
C PHE A 162 33.40 -6.73 23.68
N VAL A 163 34.53 -7.41 23.60
CA VAL A 163 34.73 -8.76 24.14
C VAL A 163 35.94 -8.75 25.06
N VAL A 164 35.81 -9.34 26.25
CA VAL A 164 36.94 -9.52 27.17
C VAL A 164 37.30 -11.00 27.19
N SER A 165 38.53 -11.33 26.81
CA SER A 165 39.04 -12.70 26.83
C SER A 165 40.45 -12.73 27.43
N GLY A 166 40.66 -13.60 28.42
CA GLY A 166 41.98 -13.76 29.05
C GLY A 166 42.55 -12.51 29.73
N GLY A 167 41.69 -11.60 30.22
CA GLY A 167 42.12 -10.34 30.86
C GLY A 167 42.45 -9.20 29.90
N MET A 168 42.32 -9.40 28.58
CA MET A 168 42.44 -8.36 27.56
C MET A 168 41.10 -8.09 26.88
N GLY A 169 40.84 -6.81 26.60
CA GLY A 169 39.64 -6.35 25.91
C GLY A 169 39.90 -6.10 24.42
N PHE A 170 39.04 -6.62 23.56
CA PHE A 170 39.10 -6.44 22.11
C PHE A 170 37.78 -5.87 21.59
N ILE A 171 37.85 -5.04 20.55
CA ILE A 171 36.68 -4.62 19.78
C ILE A 171 36.49 -5.62 18.65
N SER A 172 35.32 -6.23 18.61
CA SER A 172 34.86 -7.11 17.54
C SER A 172 33.81 -6.40 16.70
N ILE A 173 33.68 -6.80 15.43
CA ILE A 173 32.66 -6.28 14.51
C ILE A 173 31.91 -7.48 13.94
N SER A 174 30.58 -7.43 14.00
CA SER A 174 29.70 -8.42 13.39
C SER A 174 28.68 -7.73 12.49
N THR A 175 28.13 -8.48 11.54
CA THR A 175 27.17 -7.99 10.56
C THR A 175 25.80 -8.59 10.83
N ALA A 176 24.82 -7.71 11.05
CA ALA A 176 23.41 -8.05 10.97
C ALA A 176 22.95 -8.01 9.51
N GLY A 177 22.02 -8.88 9.18
CA GLY A 177 21.38 -8.93 7.88
C GLY A 177 19.91 -9.21 8.03
N ILE A 178 19.11 -8.61 7.16
CA ILE A 178 17.68 -8.86 7.09
C ILE A 178 17.24 -9.08 5.64
N SER A 179 16.12 -9.75 5.45
CA SER A 179 15.34 -9.74 4.22
C SER A 179 13.94 -9.22 4.50
N ILE A 180 13.27 -8.73 3.47
CA ILE A 180 11.85 -8.36 3.54
C ILE A 180 11.04 -9.25 2.61
N ASP A 181 9.78 -9.44 2.97
CA ASP A 181 8.71 -9.92 2.12
C ASP A 181 7.53 -8.95 2.27
N VAL A 182 6.99 -8.48 1.14
CA VAL A 182 5.89 -7.53 1.11
C VAL A 182 4.72 -8.18 0.40
N SER A 183 3.67 -8.51 1.15
CA SER A 183 2.45 -9.11 0.63
C SER A 183 1.39 -8.03 0.47
N ILE A 184 1.02 -7.74 -0.78
CA ILE A 184 -0.04 -6.80 -1.14
C ILE A 184 -1.41 -7.46 -0.95
N GLN A 185 -2.36 -6.71 -0.43
CA GLN A 185 -3.76 -7.08 -0.24
C GLN A 185 -4.68 -6.06 -0.91
N ASP A 186 -5.95 -6.42 -1.14
CA ASP A 186 -6.90 -5.54 -1.83
C ASP A 186 -7.18 -4.23 -1.07
N ASP A 187 -7.02 -4.21 0.25
CA ASP A 187 -7.23 -3.06 1.12
C ASP A 187 -5.99 -2.72 1.97
N GLY A 188 -4.79 -3.19 1.60
CA GLY A 188 -3.66 -3.12 2.52
C GLY A 188 -2.40 -3.83 2.08
N PHE A 189 -1.50 -4.04 3.05
CA PHE A 189 -0.29 -4.81 2.86
C PHE A 189 0.27 -5.35 4.18
N ILE A 190 1.06 -6.42 4.08
CA ILE A 190 1.86 -6.96 5.19
C ILE A 190 3.32 -6.84 4.80
N LEU A 191 4.11 -6.19 5.65
CA LEU A 191 5.57 -6.18 5.54
C LEU A 191 6.13 -7.12 6.60
N THR A 192 6.79 -8.18 6.15
CA THR A 192 7.48 -9.15 7.01
C THR A 192 8.99 -8.98 6.85
N VAL A 193 9.69 -8.86 7.96
CA VAL A 193 11.15 -8.84 8.05
C VAL A 193 11.62 -10.17 8.62
N THR A 194 12.69 -10.72 8.04
CA THR A 194 13.35 -11.93 8.54
C THR A 194 14.82 -11.62 8.82
N ALA A 195 15.33 -12.00 9.99
CA ALA A 195 16.75 -11.97 10.28
C ALA A 195 17.48 -13.00 9.41
N THR A 196 18.51 -12.59 8.68
CA THR A 196 19.30 -13.46 7.79
C THR A 196 20.73 -13.63 8.29
N GLN A 197 21.27 -12.65 9.00
CA GLN A 197 22.61 -12.71 9.60
C GLN A 197 22.63 -12.18 11.05
N PRO A 198 23.51 -12.74 11.90
CA PRO A 198 24.44 -13.84 11.64
C PRO A 198 23.74 -15.19 11.49
N ASN A 199 24.37 -16.17 10.85
CA ASN A 199 23.77 -17.51 10.60
C ASN A 199 23.49 -18.30 11.89
N THR A 200 24.12 -17.94 12.99
CA THR A 200 24.05 -18.64 14.27
C THR A 200 22.96 -18.10 15.19
N ILE A 201 22.63 -16.82 15.10
CA ILE A 201 21.73 -16.13 16.04
C ILE A 201 20.85 -15.14 15.26
N ARG A 202 19.78 -15.65 14.66
CA ARG A 202 18.84 -14.88 13.83
C ARG A 202 17.69 -14.36 14.67
N GLN A 203 17.91 -13.27 15.40
CA GLN A 203 16.90 -12.74 16.30
C GLN A 203 16.65 -11.26 16.08
N LEU A 204 15.38 -10.92 16.07
CA LEU A 204 14.82 -9.59 16.01
C LEU A 204 14.15 -9.28 17.34
N GLN A 205 14.26 -8.03 17.77
CA GLN A 205 13.60 -7.55 18.96
C GLN A 205 13.05 -6.13 18.72
N PRO A 206 11.80 -5.84 19.11
CA PRO A 206 11.37 -4.48 19.30
C PRO A 206 12.23 -3.81 20.37
N ARG A 207 12.46 -2.51 20.21
CA ARG A 207 13.12 -1.69 21.22
C ARG A 207 12.27 -1.65 22.49
N SER A 208 12.92 -1.51 23.64
CA SER A 208 12.25 -1.46 24.94
C SER A 208 11.31 -0.26 25.08
N ASN A 209 11.62 0.85 24.42
CA ASN A 209 10.75 2.01 24.34
C ASN A 209 9.76 1.87 23.15
N PRO A 210 8.45 1.74 23.39
CA PRO A 210 7.45 1.56 22.32
C PRO A 210 7.43 2.70 21.30
N SER A 211 7.73 3.93 21.71
CA SER A 211 7.79 5.08 20.79
C SER A 211 8.91 4.96 19.75
N GLU A 212 9.93 4.14 20.00
CA GLU A 212 11.02 3.88 19.07
C GLU A 212 10.73 2.73 18.10
N ASN A 213 9.58 2.04 18.27
CA ASN A 213 9.13 0.94 17.40
C ASN A 213 8.10 1.39 16.36
N ILE A 214 7.90 2.70 16.22
CA ILE A 214 6.98 3.28 15.26
C ILE A 214 7.66 3.32 13.89
N GLN A 215 7.05 2.66 12.91
CA GLN A 215 7.46 2.60 11.53
C GLN A 215 6.58 3.56 10.72
N TYR A 216 7.17 4.41 9.90
CA TYR A 216 6.42 5.32 9.03
C TYR A 216 6.29 4.70 7.65
N TRP A 217 5.10 4.75 7.07
CA TRP A 217 4.83 4.17 5.77
C TRP A 217 4.01 5.09 4.88
N TYR A 218 4.20 4.90 3.57
CA TYR A 218 3.44 5.49 2.48
C TYR A 218 3.07 4.36 1.52
N ALA A 219 1.81 4.32 1.12
CA ALA A 219 1.28 3.37 0.14
C ALA A 219 0.65 4.15 -1.00
N TYR A 220 0.98 3.77 -2.23
CA TYR A 220 0.40 4.33 -3.44
C TYR A 220 -0.44 3.26 -4.13
N GLU A 221 -1.60 3.67 -4.63
CA GLU A 221 -2.52 2.83 -5.42
C GLU A 221 -1.78 2.15 -6.58
N GLU A 222 -2.17 0.91 -6.84
CA GLU A 222 -1.76 0.18 -8.05
C GLU A 222 -2.29 0.95 -9.27
N GLU A 223 -1.38 1.45 -10.10
CA GLU A 223 -1.76 2.05 -11.39
C GLU A 223 -2.38 0.93 -12.24
N GLY A 224 -3.68 1.07 -12.54
CA GLY A 224 -4.43 0.15 -13.40
C GLY A 224 -4.08 0.32 -14.87
#